data_AF-A0A944G1V9-F1
#
_entry.id   AF-A0A944G1V9-F1
#
_cell.length_a   1.000
_cell.length_b   1.000
_cell.length_c   1.000
_cell.angle_alpha   90.00
_cell.angle_beta   90.00
_cell.angle_gamma   90.00
#
_symmetry.space_group_name_H-M   'P 1'
#
loop_
_entity.id
_entity.type
_entity.pdbx_description
1 polymer ?
#
loop_
_entity_poly.entity_id
_entity_poly.type
_entity_poly.pdbx_seq_one_letter_code
_entity_poly.pdbx_strand_id
1 'polypeptide(L)' 'VCKINIDSDGRLAMTAAVRKHLAENPGDFDPRQYLKPARDELVKMYSRKNREVLGSAGHLDD' A
#
# COMPACT_ATOMS: atom_id res chain seq x y z
N VAL A 1 -4.29 -14.46 -18.90
CA VAL A 1 -3.09 -13.77 -18.34
C VAL A 1 -3.01 -14.15 -16.87
N CYS A 2 -1.92 -14.77 -16.42
CA CYS A 2 -1.83 -15.34 -15.05
C CYS A 2 -0.85 -14.60 -14.13
N LYS A 3 -0.23 -13.52 -14.62
CA LYS A 3 0.69 -12.66 -13.87
C LYS A 3 0.45 -11.21 -14.27
N ILE A 4 0.22 -10.34 -13.30
CA ILE A 4 -0.05 -8.92 -13.50
C ILE A 4 1.01 -8.12 -12.75
N ASN A 5 1.78 -7.30 -13.45
CA ASN A 5 2.81 -6.46 -12.83
C ASN A 5 2.20 -5.17 -12.29
N ILE A 6 2.44 -4.85 -11.01
CA ILE A 6 1.94 -3.64 -10.34
C ILE A 6 3.08 -3.00 -9.55
N ASP A 7 3.57 -1.85 -10.00
CA ASP A 7 4.63 -1.08 -9.33
C ASP A 7 4.17 0.36 -9.06
N SER A 8 3.80 1.09 -10.12
CA SER A 8 3.43 2.51 -10.04
C SER A 8 2.35 2.82 -9.00
N ASP A 9 1.32 1.98 -8.87
CA ASP A 9 0.26 2.19 -7.88
C ASP A 9 0.77 2.16 -6.44
N GLY A 10 1.71 1.25 -6.14
CA GLY A 10 2.33 1.17 -4.83
C GLY A 10 3.13 2.43 -4.52
N ARG A 11 3.90 2.94 -5.50
CA ARG A 11 4.65 4.19 -5.36
C ARG A 11 3.74 5.38 -5.08
N LEU A 12 2.60 5.46 -5.78
CA LEU A 12 1.60 6.51 -5.58
C LEU A 12 0.95 6.43 -4.19
N ALA A 13 0.53 5.23 -3.76
CA ALA A 13 -0.09 5.03 -2.45
C ALA A 13 0.86 5.40 -1.30
N MET A 14 2.12 4.93 -1.36
CA MET A 14 3.14 5.26 -0.38
C MET A 14 3.40 6.77 -0.32
N THR A 15 3.58 7.40 -1.49
CA THR A 15 3.87 8.84 -1.58
C THR A 15 2.72 9.68 -1.04
N ALA A 16 1.47 9.32 -1.35
CA ALA A 16 0.29 10.03 -0.85
C ALA A 16 0.17 9.94 0.67
N ALA A 17 0.38 8.76 1.25
CA ALA A 17 0.32 8.54 2.69
C ALA A 17 1.42 9.30 3.44
N VAL A 18 2.67 9.27 2.94
CA VAL A 18 3.78 10.04 3.52
C VAL A 18 3.51 11.54 3.46
N ARG A 19 3.09 12.05 2.29
CA ARG A 19 2.76 13.48 2.12
C ARG A 19 1.67 13.93 3.09
N LYS A 20 0.62 13.14 3.24
CA LYS A 20 -0.48 13.42 4.17
C LYS A 20 0.03 13.48 5.61
N HIS A 21 0.78 12.46 6.05
CA HIS A 21 1.27 12.40 7.43
C HIS A 21 2.17 13.60 7.79
N LEU A 22 3.10 13.96 6.90
CA LEU A 22 4.00 15.09 7.13
C LEU A 22 3.29 16.44 7.09
N ALA A 23 2.21 16.56 6.31
CA ALA A 23 1.38 17.78 6.29
C ALA A 23 0.53 17.92 7.57
N GLU A 24 0.02 16.81 8.11
CA GLU A 24 -0.82 16.80 9.31
C GLU A 24 0.00 16.84 10.61
N ASN A 25 1.24 16.32 10.60
CA ASN A 25 2.11 16.19 11.77
C ASN A 25 3.51 16.77 11.49
N PRO A 26 3.67 18.11 11.37
CA PRO A 26 4.94 18.71 10.95
C PRO A 26 6.09 18.55 11.96
N GLY A 27 5.80 18.20 13.22
CA GLY A 27 6.80 17.91 14.25
C GLY A 27 7.31 16.47 14.24
N ASP A 28 6.65 15.57 13.52
CA ASP A 28 7.03 14.16 13.43
C ASP A 28 8.16 14.01 12.41
N PHE A 29 9.31 13.54 12.89
CA PHE A 29 10.52 13.38 12.09
C PHE A 29 11.00 11.93 12.02
N ASP A 30 10.54 11.06 12.93
CA ASP A 30 10.93 9.65 12.94
C ASP A 30 10.32 8.95 11.72
N PRO A 31 11.13 8.33 10.85
CA PRO A 31 10.64 7.61 9.68
C PRO A 31 9.52 6.62 9.96
N ARG A 32 9.53 5.99 11.14
CA ARG A 32 8.51 5.00 11.51
C ARG A 32 7.13 5.64 11.66
N GLN A 33 7.04 6.93 12.00
CA GLN A 33 5.77 7.64 12.18
C GLN A 33 5.03 7.80 10.85
N TYR A 34 5.73 8.17 9.77
CA TYR A 34 5.13 8.32 8.43
C TYR A 34 5.21 7.07 7.54
N LEU A 35 6.19 6.18 7.75
CA LEU A 35 6.31 4.95 6.95
C LEU A 35 5.35 3.85 7.41
N LYS A 36 5.00 3.80 8.70
CA LYS A 36 4.01 2.85 9.22
C LYS A 36 2.63 3.02 8.55
N PRO A 37 2.01 4.22 8.54
CA PRO A 37 0.73 4.41 7.85
C PRO A 37 0.85 4.20 6.33
N ALA A 38 1.98 4.56 5.71
CA ALA A 38 2.19 4.31 4.29
C ALA A 38 2.22 2.81 3.94
N ARG A 39 2.84 2.00 4.80
CA ARG A 39 2.82 0.53 4.65
C ARG A 39 1.40 -0.03 4.84
N ASP A 40 0.64 0.49 5.79
CA ASP A 40 -0.72 0.02 6.04
C ASP A 40 -1.64 0.29 4.82
N GLU A 41 -1.49 1.43 4.15
CA GLU A 41 -2.18 1.73 2.88
C GLU A 41 -1.75 0.80 1.74
N LEU A 42 -0.46 0.45 1.64
CA LEU A 42 0.01 -0.54 0.67
C LEU A 42 -0.64 -1.92 0.89
N VAL A 43 -0.66 -2.40 2.13
CA VAL A 43 -1.28 -3.68 2.49
C VAL A 43 -2.76 -3.69 2.11
N LYS A 44 -3.48 -2.59 2.41
CA LYS A 44 -4.89 -2.42 2.03
C LYS A 44 -5.08 -2.46 0.52
N MET A 45 -4.24 -1.74 -0.24
CA MET A 45 -4.27 -1.73 -1.70
C MET A 45 -4.06 -3.13 -2.30
N TYR A 46 -3.01 -3.84 -1.89
CA TYR A 46 -2.72 -5.18 -2.41
C TYR A 46 -3.81 -6.19 -2.03
N SER A 47 -4.29 -6.15 -0.78
CA SER A 47 -5.37 -7.02 -0.33
C SER A 47 -6.65 -6.85 -1.16
N ARG A 48 -7.01 -5.59 -1.46
CA ARG A 48 -8.15 -5.29 -2.34
C ARG A 48 -7.93 -5.85 -3.74
N LYS A 49 -6.76 -5.63 -4.34
CA LYS A 49 -6.45 -6.13 -5.69
C LYS A 49 -6.49 -7.65 -5.76
N ASN A 50 -5.92 -8.35 -4.78
CA ASN A 50 -5.93 -9.81 -4.74
C ASN A 50 -7.36 -10.39 -4.64
N ARG A 51 -8.24 -9.75 -3.85
CA ARG A 51 -9.62 -10.19 -3.66
C ARG A 51 -10.57 -9.80 -4.79
N GLU A 52 -10.54 -8.54 -5.22
CA GLU A 52 -11.58 -7.95 -6.08
C GLU A 52 -11.18 -7.85 -7.56
N VAL A 53 -9.89 -7.90 -7.88
CA VAL A 53 -9.39 -7.65 -9.25
C VAL A 53 -8.70 -8.87 -9.84
N LEU A 54 -7.78 -9.48 -9.09
CA LEU A 54 -6.92 -10.56 -9.57
C LEU A 54 -7.48 -11.94 -9.27
N GLY A 55 -8.37 -12.06 -8.29
CA GLY A 55 -9.02 -13.32 -7.90
C GLY A 55 -8.07 -14.36 -7.31
N SER A 56 -6.89 -13.96 -6.81
CA SER A 56 -5.90 -14.89 -6.25
C SER A 56 -6.07 -15.16 -4.76
N ALA A 57 -6.95 -14.42 -4.09
CA ALA A 57 -7.19 -14.60 -2.66
C ALA A 57 -7.87 -15.95 -2.37
N GLY A 58 -7.32 -16.72 -1.43
CA GLY A 58 -7.85 -18.03 -1.02
C GLY A 58 -7.24 -19.23 -1.74
N HIS A 59 -6.42 -19.01 -2.78
CA HIS A 59 -5.83 -20.05 -3.62
C HIS A 59 -4.35 -20.30 -3.30
N LEU A 60 -3.97 -20.25 -2.02
CA LEU A 60 -2.57 -20.50 -1.61
C LEU A 60 -2.20 -21.99 -1.67
N ASP A 61 -3.17 -22.85 -1.35
CA ASP A 61 -3.00 -24.30 -1.21
C ASP A 61 -3.54 -25.09 -2.43
N ASP A 62 -4.05 -24.37 -3.44
CA ASP A 62 -4.44 -24.93 -4.75
C ASP A 62 -3.19 -25.38 -5.54
#